data_AF-A0A6C0CYV8-F1
#
_entry.id   AF-A0A6C0CYV8-F1
#
_cell.length_a   1.000
_cell.length_b   1.000
_cell.length_c   1.000
_cell.angle_alpha   90.00
_cell.angle_beta   90.00
_cell.angle_gamma   90.00
#
_symmetry.space_group_name_H-M   'P 1'
#
loop_
_entity.id
_entity.type
_entity.pdbx_description
1 polymer ?
#
loop_
_entity_poly.entity_id
_entity_poly.type
_entity_poly.pdbx_seq_one_letter_code
_entity_poly.pdbx_strand_id
1 'polypeptide(L)'
;MGRFDSLKDNHFNSNNEKNNKKRNNKREKESKIKKEIPERFKMENLENNLDKVKYDRNEQVNKREIIKKEKKVEQIQAKQIQVEQIQVEQIQVEEPKKESEWIKRIKKTEEKTIPLTDINNPIYWDGPIWNGPIYLKGDKIGEKWTKYIDDANKLSSSIIIPNLKTKWSRDGLNWYNSYDETFSPEHLQAIEDYKWEKEMEKFRIRNMELHEKRREESERNYWETGEIDSFMWAEIEHEKYEKYCAALEKEWEEAEKALAEEEKEEEYLEEEED
;
A
#
# COMPACT_ATOMS: atom_id res chain seq x y z
N MET A 1 45.33 -35.66 13.98
CA MET A 1 46.23 -34.48 13.97
C MET A 1 45.57 -33.46 13.05
N GLY A 2 44.71 -32.57 13.55
CA GLY A 2 45.05 -31.33 14.26
C GLY A 2 44.87 -30.18 13.25
N ARG A 3 44.20 -29.05 13.52
CA ARG A 3 43.89 -28.39 14.79
C ARG A 3 42.69 -27.46 14.57
N PHE A 4 41.67 -27.61 15.42
CA PHE A 4 40.95 -26.48 15.99
C PHE A 4 41.97 -25.62 16.77
N ASP A 5 42.08 -24.33 16.46
CA ASP A 5 42.37 -23.25 17.41
C ASP A 5 42.63 -21.93 16.69
N SER A 6 41.71 -20.98 16.84
CA SER A 6 42.04 -19.61 17.25
C SER A 6 40.77 -18.82 17.60
N LEU A 7 40.10 -19.21 18.68
CA LEU A 7 39.61 -18.20 19.61
C LEU A 7 40.86 -17.65 20.31
N LYS A 8 41.17 -16.38 20.11
CA LYS A 8 41.79 -15.51 21.12
C LYS A 8 41.81 -14.06 20.67
N ASP A 9 41.31 -13.22 21.58
CA ASP A 9 41.78 -11.88 21.88
C ASP A 9 41.43 -10.75 20.90
N ASN A 10 40.20 -10.25 20.98
CA ASN A 10 39.97 -8.81 20.81
C ASN A 10 39.79 -8.17 22.19
N HIS A 11 40.82 -7.43 22.56
CA HIS A 11 40.95 -6.65 23.77
C HIS A 11 39.75 -5.73 24.05
N PHE A 12 39.22 -5.87 25.27
CA PHE A 12 38.60 -4.78 26.01
C PHE A 12 39.69 -3.78 26.45
N ASN A 13 39.68 -2.57 25.90
CA ASN A 13 40.12 -1.34 26.59
C ASN A 13 39.74 -0.12 25.74
N SER A 14 38.77 0.68 26.15
CA SER A 14 38.92 2.07 26.67
C SER A 14 37.83 2.88 25.93
N ASN A 15 37.10 3.87 26.45
CA ASN A 15 37.31 4.77 27.56
C ASN A 15 35.95 5.13 28.18
N ASN A 16 36.05 5.42 29.47
CA ASN A 16 35.01 5.89 30.35
C ASN A 16 34.90 7.42 30.18
N GLU A 17 33.90 7.93 29.48
CA GLU A 17 33.51 9.34 29.56
C GLU A 17 32.03 9.48 29.94
N LYS A 18 31.84 9.77 31.23
CA LYS A 18 30.61 10.27 31.81
C LYS A 18 30.29 11.63 31.18
N ASN A 19 29.26 11.69 30.33
CA ASN A 19 28.60 12.95 30.01
C ASN A 19 27.22 13.01 30.69
N ASN A 20 27.26 13.43 31.95
CA ASN A 20 26.14 14.10 32.60
C ASN A 20 25.93 15.45 31.92
N LYS A 21 24.84 15.61 31.14
CA LYS A 21 24.25 16.93 30.94
C LYS A 21 22.79 16.91 31.34
N LYS A 22 22.53 17.72 32.36
CA LYS A 22 21.30 17.90 33.10
C LYS A 22 20.22 18.48 32.21
N ARG A 23 19.00 18.00 32.48
CA ARG A 23 17.69 18.53 32.12
C ARG A 23 17.65 20.06 32.22
N ASN A 24 17.21 20.71 31.15
CA ASN A 24 16.64 22.06 31.21
C ASN A 24 15.13 21.95 30.95
N ASN A 25 14.37 22.17 32.02
CA ASN A 25 12.95 22.49 31.96
C ASN A 25 12.79 23.84 31.25
N LYS A 26 11.98 23.87 30.19
CA LYS A 26 11.32 25.11 29.77
C LYS A 26 9.92 24.75 29.28
N ARG A 27 8.95 25.03 30.16
CA ARG A 27 7.51 25.13 29.83
C ARG A 27 7.37 26.24 28.79
N GLU A 28 6.83 25.92 27.63
CA GLU A 28 6.10 26.88 26.80
C GLU A 28 4.62 26.47 26.83
N LYS A 29 3.80 27.46 27.24
CA LYS A 29 2.35 27.41 27.27
C LYS A 29 1.80 27.64 25.86
N GLU A 30 0.58 27.14 25.66
CA GLU A 30 -0.42 27.48 24.64
C GLU A 30 -0.37 26.80 23.27
N SER A 31 -1.30 25.86 23.04
CA SER A 31 -2.47 26.15 22.20
C SER A 31 -3.55 25.06 22.36
N LYS A 32 -4.81 25.50 22.40
CA LYS A 32 -6.04 24.70 22.48
C LYS A 32 -6.10 23.71 21.31
N ILE A 33 -5.94 22.41 21.58
CA ILE A 33 -6.24 21.33 20.64
C ILE A 33 -7.47 20.58 21.16
N LYS A 34 -8.58 20.74 20.44
CA LYS A 34 -9.77 19.89 20.60
C LYS A 34 -9.35 18.44 20.31
N LYS A 35 -9.36 17.57 21.31
CA LYS A 35 -9.17 16.13 21.11
C LYS A 35 -10.46 15.55 20.52
N GLU A 36 -10.50 15.41 19.20
CA GLU A 36 -11.38 14.44 18.55
C GLU A 36 -10.84 13.05 18.89
N ILE A 37 -11.67 12.24 19.54
CA ILE A 37 -11.40 10.83 19.81
C ILE A 37 -11.29 10.11 18.46
N PRO A 38 -10.23 9.35 18.16
CA PRO A 38 -10.16 8.56 16.93
C PRO A 38 -11.32 7.57 16.88
N GLU A 39 -12.06 7.53 15.76
CA GLU A 39 -13.19 6.60 15.50
C GLU A 39 -12.82 5.10 15.53
N ARG A 40 -11.61 4.73 15.96
CA ARG A 40 -11.11 3.35 15.96
C ARG A 40 -11.64 2.45 17.06
N PHE A 41 -12.42 2.97 18.01
CA PHE A 41 -12.86 2.21 19.21
C PHE A 41 -14.38 2.04 19.36
N LYS A 42 -15.17 2.18 18.29
CA LYS A 42 -16.61 1.83 18.33
C LYS A 42 -16.87 0.53 17.57
N MET A 43 -16.55 -0.60 18.19
CA MET A 43 -16.96 -1.92 17.69
C MET A 43 -17.44 -2.76 18.85
N GLU A 44 -18.71 -2.58 19.24
CA GLU A 44 -19.44 -3.60 19.98
C GLU A 44 -20.94 -3.48 19.66
N ASN A 45 -21.56 -4.65 19.41
CA ASN A 45 -22.98 -4.93 19.18
C ASN A 45 -23.50 -4.94 17.73
N LEU A 46 -23.10 -5.93 16.91
CA LEU A 46 -23.86 -6.24 15.68
C LEU A 46 -23.80 -7.70 15.18
N GLU A 47 -23.58 -8.70 16.04
CA GLU A 47 -23.42 -10.09 15.57
C GLU A 47 -24.73 -10.90 15.44
N ASN A 48 -25.88 -10.44 15.92
CA ASN A 48 -27.08 -11.30 15.97
C ASN A 48 -28.12 -11.11 14.83
N ASN A 49 -27.79 -10.46 13.71
CA ASN A 49 -28.78 -10.21 12.63
C ASN A 49 -28.34 -10.50 11.18
N LEU A 50 -27.20 -11.14 10.96
CA LEU A 50 -26.61 -11.28 9.61
C LEU A 50 -27.09 -12.47 8.76
N ASP A 51 -27.80 -13.44 9.35
CA ASP A 51 -28.13 -14.68 8.63
C ASP A 51 -29.49 -14.72 7.94
N LYS A 52 -30.41 -13.79 8.25
CA LYS A 52 -31.73 -13.71 7.56
C LYS A 52 -31.78 -12.73 6.39
N VAL A 53 -30.79 -11.84 6.21
CA VAL A 53 -30.80 -10.81 5.14
C VAL A 53 -30.09 -11.27 3.86
N LYS A 54 -29.33 -12.38 3.90
CA LYS A 54 -28.51 -12.86 2.77
C LYS A 54 -29.31 -13.56 1.67
N TYR A 55 -30.48 -14.13 1.94
CA TYR A 55 -31.24 -14.85 0.91
C TYR A 55 -32.13 -13.95 0.04
N ASP A 56 -32.71 -12.87 0.57
CA ASP A 56 -33.59 -11.98 -0.21
C ASP A 56 -32.84 -10.94 -1.06
N ARG A 57 -31.58 -10.64 -0.74
CA ARG A 57 -30.80 -9.60 -1.47
C ARG A 57 -30.22 -10.11 -2.80
N ASN A 58 -29.88 -11.39 -2.89
CA ASN A 58 -29.26 -11.95 -4.09
C ASN A 58 -30.22 -12.12 -5.27
N GLU A 59 -31.52 -12.32 -5.00
CA GLU A 59 -32.53 -12.46 -6.08
C GLU A 59 -32.91 -11.11 -6.72
N GLN A 60 -32.90 -10.02 -5.95
CA GLN A 60 -33.18 -8.67 -6.49
C GLN A 60 -31.98 -8.06 -7.23
N VAL A 61 -30.75 -8.42 -6.88
CA VAL A 61 -29.53 -7.95 -7.57
C VAL A 61 -29.42 -8.55 -8.96
N ASN A 62 -29.71 -9.85 -9.12
CA ASN A 62 -29.68 -10.51 -10.43
C ASN A 62 -30.70 -9.95 -11.43
N LYS A 63 -31.91 -9.59 -10.99
CA LYS A 63 -32.91 -8.98 -11.90
C LYS A 63 -32.54 -7.55 -12.33
N ARG A 64 -31.83 -6.78 -11.49
CA ARG A 64 -31.39 -5.41 -11.83
C ARG A 64 -30.16 -5.40 -12.75
N GLU A 65 -29.32 -6.42 -12.70
CA GLU A 65 -28.16 -6.54 -13.58
C GLU A 65 -28.52 -6.96 -15.02
N ILE A 66 -29.55 -7.80 -15.18
CA ILE A 66 -30.05 -8.22 -16.50
C ILE A 66 -30.67 -7.01 -17.24
N ILE A 67 -31.51 -6.21 -16.57
CA ILE A 67 -32.13 -5.01 -17.15
C ILE A 67 -31.10 -3.92 -17.50
N LYS A 68 -29.99 -3.81 -16.74
CA LYS A 68 -28.89 -2.88 -17.06
C LYS A 68 -28.05 -3.33 -18.25
N LYS A 69 -27.93 -4.64 -18.48
CA LYS A 69 -27.22 -5.18 -19.66
C LYS A 69 -28.06 -5.00 -20.93
N GLU A 70 -29.36 -5.23 -20.88
CA GLU A 70 -30.26 -5.01 -22.03
C GLU A 70 -30.35 -3.53 -22.45
N LYS A 71 -30.45 -2.60 -21.50
CA LYS A 71 -30.41 -1.15 -21.81
C LYS A 71 -29.07 -0.66 -22.37
N LYS A 72 -27.95 -1.31 -22.02
CA LYS A 72 -26.64 -1.01 -22.62
C LYS A 72 -26.54 -1.53 -24.06
N VAL A 73 -27.13 -2.69 -24.37
CA VAL A 73 -27.10 -3.26 -25.73
C VAL A 73 -27.99 -2.44 -26.69
N GLU A 74 -29.17 -1.98 -26.26
CA GLU A 74 -30.01 -1.09 -27.08
C GLU A 74 -29.37 0.29 -27.32
N GLN A 75 -28.66 0.85 -26.34
CA GLN A 75 -27.93 2.12 -26.53
C GLN A 75 -26.70 1.99 -27.44
N ILE A 76 -26.06 0.82 -27.49
CA ILE A 76 -24.93 0.56 -28.40
C ILE A 76 -25.43 0.38 -29.83
N GLN A 77 -26.56 -0.31 -30.04
CA GLN A 77 -27.16 -0.46 -31.37
C GLN A 77 -27.72 0.87 -31.91
N ALA A 78 -28.36 1.70 -31.06
CA ALA A 78 -28.83 3.03 -31.47
C ALA A 78 -27.68 4.00 -31.84
N LYS A 79 -26.52 3.90 -31.16
CA LYS A 79 -25.31 4.67 -31.51
C LYS A 79 -24.64 4.18 -32.78
N GLN A 80 -24.64 2.87 -33.05
CA GLN A 80 -24.10 2.33 -34.32
C GLN A 80 -24.94 2.75 -35.53
N ILE A 81 -26.28 2.80 -35.40
CA ILE A 81 -27.17 3.24 -36.49
C ILE A 81 -27.01 4.75 -36.78
N GLN A 82 -26.76 5.59 -35.77
CA GLN A 82 -26.46 7.01 -35.99
C GLN A 82 -25.08 7.24 -36.62
N VAL A 83 -24.08 6.40 -36.30
CA VAL A 83 -22.73 6.51 -36.91
C VAL A 83 -22.74 6.06 -38.38
N GLU A 84 -23.54 5.04 -38.74
CA GLU A 84 -23.68 4.63 -40.15
C GLU A 84 -24.47 5.65 -40.99
N GLN A 85 -25.48 6.33 -40.42
CA GLN A 85 -26.20 7.39 -41.15
C GLN A 85 -25.34 8.65 -41.35
N ILE A 86 -24.45 8.99 -40.41
CA ILE A 86 -23.53 10.14 -40.55
C ILE A 86 -22.41 9.84 -41.56
N GLN A 87 -22.01 8.58 -41.74
CA GLN A 87 -20.98 8.20 -42.71
C GLN A 87 -21.47 8.16 -44.16
N VAL A 88 -22.78 8.05 -44.41
CA VAL A 88 -23.33 8.03 -45.78
C VAL A 88 -23.59 9.44 -46.34
N GLU A 89 -23.82 10.46 -45.50
CA GLU A 89 -24.07 11.84 -45.97
C GLU A 89 -22.80 12.66 -46.26
N GLN A 90 -21.60 12.21 -45.89
CA GLN A 90 -20.35 12.96 -46.12
C GLN A 90 -19.56 12.55 -47.37
N ILE A 91 -20.12 11.71 -48.26
CA ILE A 91 -19.52 11.42 -49.56
C ILE A 91 -20.12 12.39 -50.60
N GLN A 92 -19.83 13.68 -50.46
CA GLN A 92 -19.90 14.64 -51.56
C GLN A 92 -18.60 15.43 -51.61
N VAL A 93 -17.73 14.99 -52.53
CA VAL A 93 -16.75 15.76 -53.32
C VAL A 93 -16.22 17.05 -52.66
N GLU A 94 -15.11 16.96 -51.94
CA GLU A 94 -14.16 18.07 -51.81
C GLU A 94 -12.78 17.63 -52.30
N GLU A 95 -12.22 18.42 -53.22
CA GLU A 95 -10.90 18.27 -53.82
C GLU A 95 -9.77 18.22 -52.77
N PRO A 96 -8.63 17.55 -53.06
CA PRO A 96 -7.57 17.39 -52.08
C PRO A 96 -6.86 18.72 -51.80
N LYS A 97 -7.23 19.39 -50.69
CA LYS A 97 -6.44 20.48 -50.13
C LYS A 97 -5.10 19.93 -49.69
N LYS A 98 -4.05 20.25 -50.46
CA LYS A 98 -2.65 19.90 -50.15
C LYS A 98 -2.31 20.45 -48.76
N GLU A 99 -2.21 19.57 -47.76
CA GLU A 99 -1.75 19.93 -46.43
C GLU A 99 -0.37 20.58 -46.51
N SER A 100 -0.24 21.79 -45.97
CA SER A 100 1.02 22.52 -45.93
C SER A 100 2.06 21.79 -45.08
N GLU A 101 3.34 21.88 -45.45
CA GLU A 101 4.44 21.25 -44.72
C GLU A 101 4.51 21.69 -43.25
N TRP A 102 3.99 22.88 -42.94
CA TRP A 102 3.91 23.41 -41.59
C TRP A 102 2.93 22.63 -40.70
N ILE A 103 1.74 22.31 -41.21
CA ILE A 103 0.75 21.48 -40.50
C ILE A 103 1.31 20.07 -40.27
N LYS A 104 2.03 19.52 -41.24
CA LYS A 104 2.71 18.21 -41.10
C LYS A 104 3.83 18.23 -40.05
N ARG A 105 4.53 19.36 -39.88
CA ARG A 105 5.55 19.52 -38.83
C ARG A 105 4.91 19.62 -37.44
N ILE A 106 3.79 20.33 -37.31
CA ILE A 106 3.04 20.45 -36.04
C ILE A 106 2.45 19.11 -35.61
N LYS A 107 1.77 18.40 -36.52
CA LYS A 107 1.25 17.05 -36.24
C LYS A 107 2.36 16.08 -35.80
N LYS A 108 3.54 16.13 -36.43
CA LYS A 108 4.72 15.33 -36.04
C LYS A 108 5.31 15.69 -34.67
N THR A 109 5.13 16.92 -34.19
CA THR A 109 5.54 17.31 -32.84
C THR A 109 4.51 16.87 -31.80
N GLU A 110 3.22 16.95 -32.12
CA GLU A 110 2.12 16.52 -31.24
C GLU A 110 2.10 14.98 -31.06
N GLU A 111 2.33 14.22 -32.14
CA GLU A 111 2.45 12.75 -32.07
C GLU A 111 3.61 12.28 -31.18
N LYS A 112 4.68 13.07 -31.03
CA LYS A 112 5.83 12.74 -30.16
C LYS A 112 5.58 12.99 -28.68
N THR A 113 4.53 13.74 -28.34
CA THR A 113 4.21 14.11 -26.95
C THR A 113 3.11 13.26 -26.32
N ILE A 114 2.53 12.32 -27.07
CA ILE A 114 1.52 11.41 -26.54
C ILE A 114 2.26 10.34 -25.71
N PRO A 115 1.93 10.17 -24.41
CA PRO A 115 2.51 9.11 -23.60
C PRO A 115 2.15 7.75 -24.20
N LEU A 116 3.11 6.83 -24.21
CA LEU A 116 2.92 5.47 -24.71
C LEU A 116 1.97 4.68 -23.80
N THR A 117 1.96 5.03 -22.51
CA THR A 117 1.03 4.52 -21.51
C THR A 117 0.50 5.66 -20.66
N ASP A 118 -0.81 5.69 -20.44
CA ASP A 118 -1.43 6.59 -19.47
C ASP A 118 -1.14 6.10 -18.04
N ILE A 119 -0.36 6.88 -17.30
CA ILE A 119 0.01 6.61 -15.91
C ILE A 119 -1.20 6.58 -15.00
N ASN A 120 -2.22 7.41 -15.29
CA ASN A 120 -3.36 7.57 -14.40
C ASN A 120 -4.40 6.46 -14.60
N ASN A 121 -4.14 5.51 -15.50
CA ASN A 121 -5.05 4.41 -15.73
C ASN A 121 -5.01 3.43 -14.55
N PRO A 122 -6.13 3.25 -13.81
CA PRO A 122 -6.16 2.43 -12.60
C PRO A 122 -5.91 0.94 -12.87
N ILE A 123 -6.03 0.46 -14.11
CA ILE A 123 -5.76 -0.94 -14.48
C ILE A 123 -4.29 -1.31 -14.20
N TYR A 124 -3.39 -0.34 -14.29
CA TYR A 124 -1.95 -0.55 -14.12
C TYR A 124 -1.47 -0.37 -12.67
N TRP A 125 -2.39 -0.18 -11.72
CA TRP A 125 -2.06 0.01 -10.31
C TRP A 125 -2.74 -1.06 -9.44
N ASP A 126 -1.97 -1.69 -8.56
CA ASP A 126 -2.47 -2.46 -7.41
C ASP A 126 -2.09 -1.72 -6.13
N GLY A 127 -3.00 -0.85 -5.68
CA GLY A 127 -2.68 0.13 -4.64
C GLY A 127 -1.57 1.08 -5.11
N PRO A 128 -0.49 1.27 -4.34
CA PRO A 128 0.65 2.09 -4.75
C PRO A 128 1.62 1.34 -5.68
N ILE A 129 1.40 0.04 -5.97
CA ILE A 129 2.33 -0.73 -6.81
C ILE A 129 1.96 -0.56 -8.28
N TRP A 130 2.94 -0.13 -9.09
CA TRP A 130 2.83 -0.12 -10.54
C TRP A 130 2.96 -1.54 -11.11
N ASN A 131 1.88 -2.01 -11.74
CA ASN A 131 1.80 -3.27 -12.49
C ASN A 131 1.75 -3.05 -14.01
N GLY A 132 1.84 -1.80 -14.46
CA GLY A 132 1.83 -1.45 -15.87
C GLY A 132 3.13 -1.78 -16.60
N PRO A 133 3.18 -1.49 -17.90
CA PRO A 133 4.40 -1.63 -18.68
C PRO A 133 5.52 -0.75 -18.13
N ILE A 134 6.76 -1.26 -18.23
CA ILE A 134 7.98 -0.53 -17.89
C ILE A 134 8.83 -0.46 -19.14
N TYR A 135 9.26 0.74 -19.49
CA TYR A 135 10.05 1.00 -20.68
C TYR A 135 11.52 1.19 -20.31
N LEU A 136 12.37 0.58 -21.13
CA LEU A 136 13.81 0.66 -21.01
C LEU A 136 14.39 1.29 -22.28
N LYS A 137 15.30 2.24 -22.08
CA LYS A 137 16.06 2.86 -23.16
C LYS A 137 17.54 2.76 -22.86
N GLY A 138 18.23 1.95 -23.65
CA GLY A 138 19.69 1.92 -23.66
C GLY A 138 20.25 3.07 -24.49
N ASP A 139 21.40 3.58 -24.07
CA ASP A 139 22.22 4.43 -24.95
C ASP A 139 22.62 3.65 -26.21
N LYS A 140 22.80 4.38 -27.33
CA LYS A 140 23.22 3.77 -28.58
C LYS A 140 24.65 3.22 -28.42
N ILE A 141 24.84 1.98 -28.86
CA ILE A 141 26.16 1.36 -28.95
C ILE A 141 27.01 2.20 -29.93
N GLY A 142 28.17 2.66 -29.48
CA GLY A 142 29.09 3.41 -30.36
C GLY A 142 29.66 2.54 -31.47
N GLU A 143 30.06 3.15 -32.59
CA GLU A 143 30.54 2.45 -33.79
C GLU A 143 31.70 1.47 -33.56
N LYS A 144 32.54 1.73 -32.55
CA LYS A 144 33.63 0.84 -32.16
C LYS A 144 33.11 -0.50 -31.62
N TRP A 145 32.07 -0.44 -30.80
CA TRP A 145 31.46 -1.61 -30.17
C TRP A 145 30.58 -2.39 -31.15
N THR A 146 29.91 -1.71 -32.09
CA THR A 146 29.15 -2.41 -33.14
C THR A 146 30.09 -3.25 -34.00
N LYS A 147 31.24 -2.70 -34.42
CA LYS A 147 32.26 -3.47 -35.17
C LYS A 147 32.79 -4.66 -34.37
N TYR A 148 33.08 -4.47 -33.08
CA TYR A 148 33.50 -5.58 -32.21
C TYR A 148 32.43 -6.68 -32.14
N ILE A 149 31.16 -6.32 -31.96
CA ILE A 149 30.06 -7.29 -31.91
C ILE A 149 29.92 -8.04 -33.24
N ASP A 150 30.01 -7.33 -34.37
CA ASP A 150 29.92 -7.93 -35.71
C ASP A 150 31.07 -8.88 -36.01
N ASP A 151 32.29 -8.57 -35.55
CA ASP A 151 33.46 -9.43 -35.72
C ASP A 151 33.43 -10.62 -34.75
N ALA A 152 33.00 -10.41 -33.51
CA ALA A 152 32.84 -11.47 -32.51
C ALA A 152 31.75 -12.47 -32.93
N ASN A 153 30.61 -12.00 -33.44
CA ASN A 153 29.52 -12.85 -33.94
C ASN A 153 29.96 -13.87 -35.01
N LYS A 154 31.04 -13.60 -35.75
CA LYS A 154 31.52 -14.49 -36.82
C LYS A 154 32.44 -15.60 -36.31
N LEU A 155 33.16 -15.37 -35.21
CA LEU A 155 34.35 -16.15 -34.85
C LEU A 155 34.40 -16.59 -33.38
N SER A 156 33.57 -16.04 -32.49
CA SER A 156 33.63 -16.32 -31.05
C SER A 156 32.40 -17.05 -30.53
N SER A 157 32.63 -17.92 -29.54
CA SER A 157 31.57 -18.60 -28.77
C SER A 157 31.07 -17.75 -27.59
N SER A 158 31.71 -16.61 -27.30
CA SER A 158 31.33 -15.67 -26.25
C SER A 158 31.57 -14.23 -26.69
N ILE A 159 30.73 -13.31 -26.23
CA ILE A 159 30.77 -11.88 -26.58
C ILE A 159 30.66 -11.08 -25.28
N ILE A 160 31.49 -10.05 -25.14
CA ILE A 160 31.41 -9.11 -24.02
C ILE A 160 30.56 -7.92 -24.46
N ILE A 161 29.36 -7.80 -23.90
CA ILE A 161 28.49 -6.65 -24.13
C ILE A 161 28.81 -5.59 -23.08
N PRO A 162 29.19 -4.37 -23.47
CA PRO A 162 29.47 -3.30 -22.51
C PRO A 162 28.20 -2.90 -21.78
N ASN A 163 28.32 -2.64 -20.47
CA ASN A 163 27.23 -2.06 -19.69
C ASN A 163 27.04 -0.59 -20.09
N LEU A 164 26.09 -0.36 -20.98
CA LEU A 164 25.64 0.97 -21.36
C LEU A 164 24.65 1.48 -20.31
N LYS A 165 24.57 2.81 -20.17
CA LYS A 165 23.59 3.42 -19.28
C LYS A 165 22.19 3.09 -19.80
N THR A 166 21.40 2.46 -18.93
CA THR A 166 19.99 2.20 -19.17
C THR A 166 19.16 3.28 -18.49
N LYS A 167 18.11 3.72 -19.17
CA LYS A 167 17.14 4.65 -18.63
C LYS A 167 15.78 3.98 -18.52
N TRP A 168 15.04 4.36 -17.49
CA TRP A 168 13.75 3.79 -17.12
C TRP A 168 12.63 4.80 -17.34
N SER A 169 11.45 4.32 -17.73
CA SER A 169 10.25 5.15 -17.90
C SER A 169 9.00 4.31 -17.67
N ARG A 170 7.95 4.92 -17.10
CA ARG A 170 6.61 4.31 -16.99
C ARG A 170 5.67 4.74 -18.13
N ASP A 171 5.89 5.93 -18.68
CA ASP A 171 4.97 6.59 -19.62
C ASP A 171 5.55 6.62 -21.05
N GLY A 172 6.84 6.29 -21.20
CA GLY A 172 7.58 6.35 -22.46
C GLY A 172 8.08 7.76 -22.84
N LEU A 173 7.68 8.80 -22.10
CA LEU A 173 8.10 10.19 -22.29
C LEU A 173 9.24 10.59 -21.34
N ASN A 174 9.04 10.34 -20.04
CA ASN A 174 9.95 10.77 -18.98
C ASN A 174 10.97 9.66 -18.69
N TRP A 175 12.26 9.94 -18.86
CA TRP A 175 13.34 8.95 -18.74
C TRP A 175 14.26 9.27 -17.56
N TYR A 176 14.46 8.29 -16.68
CA TYR A 176 15.25 8.39 -15.44
C TYR A 176 16.41 7.39 -15.43
N ASN A 177 17.38 7.55 -14.54
CA ASN A 177 18.54 6.64 -14.50
C ASN A 177 18.23 5.35 -13.73
N SER A 178 17.29 5.41 -12.80
CA SER A 178 16.87 4.30 -11.94
C SER A 178 15.36 4.09 -12.03
N TYR A 179 14.88 2.89 -11.71
CA TYR A 179 13.44 2.63 -11.65
C TYR A 179 12.77 3.40 -10.51
N ASP A 180 13.43 3.50 -9.36
CA ASP A 180 12.89 4.20 -8.18
C ASP A 180 12.75 5.70 -8.41
N GLU A 181 13.61 6.29 -9.25
CA GLU A 181 13.52 7.70 -9.67
C GLU A 181 12.27 7.98 -10.53
N THR A 182 11.61 6.94 -11.05
CA THR A 182 10.32 7.10 -11.76
C THR A 182 9.15 7.38 -10.82
N PHE A 183 9.37 7.29 -9.50
CA PHE A 183 8.39 7.56 -8.45
C PHE A 183 8.81 8.76 -7.60
N SER A 184 7.82 9.41 -6.96
CA SER A 184 8.11 10.38 -5.92
C SER A 184 8.60 9.67 -4.64
N PRO A 185 9.38 10.33 -3.78
CA PRO A 185 9.85 9.72 -2.53
C PRO A 185 8.69 9.29 -1.62
N GLU A 186 7.62 10.08 -1.54
CA GLU A 186 6.40 9.73 -0.80
C GLU A 186 5.73 8.47 -1.36
N HIS A 187 5.76 8.29 -2.68
CA HIS A 187 5.18 7.11 -3.32
C HIS A 187 6.02 5.85 -3.09
N LEU A 188 7.35 5.97 -3.06
CA LEU A 188 8.23 4.87 -2.66
C LEU A 188 7.94 4.42 -1.23
N GLN A 189 7.76 5.38 -0.31
CA GLN A 189 7.39 5.08 1.07
C GLN A 189 6.03 4.38 1.13
N ALA A 190 5.03 4.85 0.38
CA ALA A 190 3.73 4.18 0.28
C ALA A 190 3.84 2.75 -0.29
N ILE A 191 4.75 2.49 -1.23
CA ILE A 191 5.03 1.14 -1.74
C ILE A 191 5.61 0.25 -0.64
N GLU A 192 6.54 0.76 0.16
CA GLU A 192 7.15 0.04 1.29
C GLU A 192 6.10 -0.29 2.35
N ASP A 193 5.31 0.69 2.77
CA ASP A 193 4.23 0.52 3.75
C ASP A 193 3.21 -0.51 3.28
N TYR A 194 2.79 -0.44 2.01
CA TYR A 194 1.83 -1.39 1.45
C TYR A 194 2.37 -2.82 1.34
N LYS A 195 3.66 -2.98 1.02
CA LYS A 195 4.32 -4.30 1.03
C LYS A 195 4.39 -4.84 2.46
N TRP A 196 4.77 -4.00 3.42
CA TRP A 196 4.81 -4.36 4.83
C TRP A 196 3.45 -4.79 5.35
N GLU A 197 2.39 -4.04 5.07
CA GLU A 197 1.02 -4.39 5.45
C GLU A 197 0.58 -5.73 4.85
N LYS A 198 0.87 -5.98 3.55
CA LYS A 198 0.58 -7.28 2.92
C LYS A 198 1.34 -8.44 3.58
N GLU A 199 2.58 -8.22 4.00
CA GLU A 199 3.38 -9.25 4.70
C GLU A 199 2.87 -9.48 6.12
N MET A 200 2.58 -8.41 6.86
CA MET A 200 1.99 -8.49 8.20
C MET A 200 0.63 -9.18 8.18
N GLU A 201 -0.19 -8.93 7.16
CA GLU A 201 -1.48 -9.58 7.02
C GLU A 201 -1.34 -11.09 6.78
N LYS A 202 -0.42 -11.50 5.89
CA LYS A 202 -0.11 -12.93 5.68
C LYS A 202 0.40 -13.59 6.96
N PHE A 203 1.27 -12.89 7.69
CA PHE A 203 1.79 -13.35 8.97
C PHE A 203 0.68 -13.51 10.01
N ARG A 204 -0.21 -12.51 10.12
CA ARG A 204 -1.38 -12.52 11.00
C ARG A 204 -2.28 -13.72 10.71
N ILE A 205 -2.67 -13.92 9.46
CA ILE A 205 -3.52 -15.06 9.05
C ILE A 205 -2.87 -16.37 9.46
N ARG A 206 -1.59 -16.57 9.14
CA ARG A 206 -0.87 -17.81 9.47
C ARG A 206 -0.78 -18.06 10.97
N ASN A 207 -0.54 -17.03 11.77
CA ASN A 207 -0.51 -17.17 13.22
C ASN A 207 -1.89 -17.50 13.79
N MET A 208 -2.94 -16.86 13.30
CA MET A 208 -4.31 -17.17 13.69
C MET A 208 -4.67 -18.62 13.37
N GLU A 209 -4.31 -19.11 12.18
CA GLU A 209 -4.52 -20.52 11.81
C GLU A 209 -3.75 -21.48 12.73
N LEU A 210 -2.51 -21.15 13.09
CA LEU A 210 -1.71 -21.99 13.99
C LEU A 210 -2.26 -21.97 15.42
N HIS A 211 -2.71 -20.81 15.87
CA HIS A 211 -3.36 -20.63 17.16
C HIS A 211 -4.64 -21.45 17.26
N GLU A 212 -5.51 -21.37 16.24
CA GLU A 212 -6.75 -22.14 16.19
C GLU A 212 -6.49 -23.64 16.25
N LYS A 213 -5.53 -24.13 15.47
CA LYS A 213 -5.13 -25.55 15.51
C LYS A 213 -4.67 -25.98 16.89
N ARG A 214 -3.85 -25.19 17.56
CA ARG A 214 -3.40 -25.49 18.93
C ARG A 214 -4.54 -25.47 19.94
N ARG A 215 -5.50 -24.55 19.77
CA ARG A 215 -6.72 -24.51 20.59
C ARG A 215 -7.52 -25.80 20.43
N GLU A 216 -7.81 -26.20 19.19
CA GLU A 216 -8.54 -27.45 18.89
C GLU A 216 -7.83 -28.69 19.45
N GLU A 217 -6.49 -28.76 19.34
CA GLU A 217 -5.68 -29.84 19.92
C GLU A 217 -5.77 -29.86 21.45
N SER A 218 -5.68 -28.70 22.09
CA SER A 218 -5.75 -28.57 23.54
C SER A 218 -7.14 -28.91 24.08
N GLU A 219 -8.19 -28.43 23.42
CA GLU A 219 -9.58 -28.79 23.74
C GLU A 219 -9.80 -30.29 23.63
N ARG A 220 -9.32 -30.91 22.54
CA ARG A 220 -9.40 -32.36 22.37
C ARG A 220 -8.68 -33.10 23.49
N ASN A 221 -7.47 -32.67 23.85
CA ASN A 221 -6.72 -33.28 24.96
C ASN A 221 -7.50 -33.18 26.27
N TYR A 222 -8.12 -32.05 26.56
CA TYR A 222 -8.98 -31.89 27.73
C TYR A 222 -10.20 -32.82 27.70
N TRP A 223 -10.85 -32.98 26.54
CA TRP A 223 -11.97 -33.92 26.42
C TRP A 223 -11.56 -35.39 26.59
N GLU A 224 -10.36 -35.76 26.15
CA GLU A 224 -9.85 -37.13 26.23
C GLU A 224 -9.30 -37.48 27.62
N THR A 225 -8.60 -36.56 28.27
CA THR A 225 -7.87 -36.82 29.53
C THR A 225 -8.50 -36.16 30.77
N GLY A 226 -9.29 -35.11 30.56
CA GLY A 226 -9.78 -34.22 31.63
C GLY A 226 -8.73 -33.26 32.18
N GLU A 227 -7.49 -33.28 31.67
CA GLU A 227 -6.38 -32.46 32.14
C GLU A 227 -6.17 -31.23 31.24
N ILE A 228 -5.82 -30.11 31.86
CA ILE A 228 -5.54 -28.84 31.17
C ILE A 228 -4.09 -28.85 30.72
N ASP A 229 -3.86 -28.74 29.42
CA ASP A 229 -2.52 -28.59 28.86
C ASP A 229 -1.98 -27.15 29.05
N SER A 230 -0.66 -27.03 28.99
CA SER A 230 0.13 -25.80 28.98
C SER A 230 -0.44 -24.68 28.09
N PHE A 231 -0.96 -25.01 26.90
CA PHE A 231 -1.59 -24.02 26.02
C PHE A 231 -2.83 -23.40 26.66
N MET A 232 -3.78 -24.22 27.11
CA MET A 232 -5.01 -23.74 27.75
C MET A 232 -4.75 -23.03 29.08
N TRP A 233 -3.72 -23.46 29.83
CA TRP A 233 -3.23 -22.71 30.99
C TRP A 233 -2.78 -21.29 30.62
N ALA A 234 -1.97 -21.15 29.58
CA ALA A 234 -1.50 -19.86 29.11
C ALA A 234 -2.66 -18.95 28.67
N GLU A 235 -3.67 -19.49 27.98
CA GLU A 235 -4.88 -18.74 27.60
C GLU A 235 -5.66 -18.23 28.81
N ILE A 236 -5.86 -19.09 29.82
CA ILE A 236 -6.57 -18.70 31.06
C ILE A 236 -5.80 -17.61 31.81
N GLU A 237 -4.46 -17.73 31.88
CA GLU A 237 -3.62 -16.71 32.51
C GLU A 237 -3.64 -15.40 31.72
N HIS A 238 -3.60 -15.48 30.40
CA HIS A 238 -3.69 -14.32 29.52
C HIS A 238 -5.03 -13.59 29.71
N GLU A 239 -6.16 -14.31 29.72
CA GLU A 239 -7.49 -13.71 29.94
C GLU A 239 -7.60 -13.02 31.32
N LYS A 240 -7.02 -13.62 32.36
CA LYS A 240 -6.97 -13.00 33.70
C LYS A 240 -6.13 -11.72 33.70
N TYR A 241 -5.01 -11.74 32.99
CA TYR A 241 -4.14 -10.57 32.86
C TYR A 241 -4.82 -9.43 32.10
N GLU A 242 -5.47 -9.73 30.97
CA GLU A 242 -6.22 -8.74 30.18
C GLU A 242 -7.34 -8.09 31.01
N LYS A 243 -8.08 -8.89 31.79
CA LYS A 243 -9.10 -8.36 32.73
C LYS A 243 -8.51 -7.46 33.80
N TYR A 244 -7.33 -7.81 34.32
CA TYR A 244 -6.62 -7.00 35.30
C TYR A 244 -6.17 -5.66 34.70
N CYS A 245 -5.59 -5.68 33.50
CA CYS A 245 -5.20 -4.48 32.77
C CYS A 245 -6.41 -3.58 32.46
N ALA A 246 -7.51 -4.15 31.98
CA ALA A 246 -8.74 -3.41 31.71
C ALA A 246 -9.34 -2.76 32.97
N ALA A 247 -9.26 -3.43 34.12
CA ALA A 247 -9.69 -2.85 35.39
C ALA A 247 -8.83 -1.65 35.78
N LEU A 248 -7.51 -1.73 35.61
CA LEU A 248 -6.60 -0.61 35.85
C LEU A 248 -6.87 0.55 34.89
N GLU A 249 -7.01 0.30 33.60
CA GLU A 249 -7.31 1.37 32.62
C GLU A 249 -8.59 2.12 33.01
N LYS A 250 -9.62 1.39 33.43
CA LYS A 250 -10.87 1.98 33.91
C LYS A 250 -10.70 2.83 35.18
N GLU A 251 -9.94 2.34 36.17
CA GLU A 251 -9.65 3.11 37.39
C GLU A 251 -8.92 4.43 37.07
N TRP A 252 -8.00 4.41 36.09
CA TRP A 252 -7.28 5.60 35.67
C TRP A 252 -8.19 6.59 34.94
N GLU A 253 -9.04 6.11 34.03
CA GLU A 253 -10.05 6.96 33.36
C GLU A 253 -11.01 7.61 34.35
N GLU A 254 -11.45 6.86 35.37
CA GLU A 254 -12.33 7.38 36.44
C GLU A 254 -11.62 8.43 37.29
N ALA A 255 -10.35 8.22 37.64
CA ALA A 255 -9.54 9.19 38.38
C ALA A 255 -9.27 10.47 37.57
N GLU A 256 -8.94 10.36 36.28
CA GLU A 256 -8.80 11.53 35.40
C GLU A 256 -10.10 12.32 35.28
N LYS A 257 -11.24 11.63 35.20
CA LYS A 257 -12.54 12.26 35.13
C LYS A 257 -12.91 12.98 36.43
N ALA A 258 -12.64 12.36 37.59
CA ALA A 258 -12.88 12.98 38.89
C ALA A 258 -12.05 14.25 39.07
N LEU A 259 -10.76 14.22 38.69
CA LEU A 259 -9.88 15.38 38.76
C LEU A 259 -10.34 16.50 37.82
N ALA A 260 -10.82 16.16 36.62
CA ALA A 260 -11.37 17.13 35.68
C ALA A 260 -12.76 17.69 36.09
N GLU A 261 -13.49 17.00 36.97
CA GLU A 261 -14.72 17.52 37.58
C GLU A 261 -14.37 18.44 38.76
N GLU A 262 -13.40 18.07 39.60
CA GLU A 262 -12.87 18.91 40.69
C GLU A 262 -12.30 20.23 40.17
N GLU A 263 -11.49 20.21 39.10
CA GLU A 263 -10.93 21.43 38.48
C GLU A 263 -12.02 22.37 37.93
N LYS A 264 -13.16 21.83 37.47
CA LYS A 264 -14.30 22.63 37.00
C LYS A 264 -15.11 23.22 38.15
N GLU A 265 -15.25 22.47 39.26
CA GLU A 265 -15.91 22.97 40.46
C GLU A 265 -15.08 24.08 41.11
N GLU A 266 -13.75 23.98 41.10
CA GLU A 266 -12.85 25.05 41.56
C GLU A 266 -12.89 26.28 40.65
N GLU A 267 -12.88 26.13 39.32
CA GLU A 267 -12.99 27.26 38.37
C GLU A 267 -14.33 28.00 38.50
N TYR A 268 -15.43 27.31 38.82
CA TYR A 268 -16.75 27.91 39.04
C TYR A 268 -16.86 28.67 40.37
N LEU A 269 -16.13 28.25 41.40
CA LEU A 269 -16.07 28.95 42.70
C LEU A 269 -15.22 30.22 42.65
N GLU A 270 -14.19 30.27 41.80
CA GLU A 270 -13.35 31.47 41.63
C GLU A 270 -14.06 32.62 40.87
N GLU A 271 -15.09 32.35 40.05
CA GLU A 271 -15.87 33.40 39.34
C GLU A 271 -16.94 34.09 40.20
N GLU A 272 -17.30 33.56 41.39
CA GLU A 272 -18.29 34.17 42.29
C GLU A 272 -17.68 35.15 43.32
N GLU A 273 -16.35 35.24 43.43
CA GLU A 273 -15.66 36.10 44.41
C GLU A 273 -15.12 37.44 43.88
N ASP A 274 -15.33 37.79 42.60
CA ASP A 274 -14.92 39.08 41.98
C ASP A 274 -16.07 40.07 41.70
#